data_AF-A0A2D6HCT1-F1
#
_entry.id   AF-A0A2D6HCT1-F1
#
_cell.length_a   1.000
_cell.length_b   1.000
_cell.length_c   1.000
_cell.angle_alpha   90.00
_cell.angle_beta   90.00
_cell.angle_gamma   90.00
#
_symmetry.space_group_name_H-M   'P 1'
#
loop_
_entity.id
_entity.type
_entity.pdbx_description
1 polymer ?
#
loop_
_entity_poly.entity_id
_entity_poly.type
_entity_poly.pdbx_seq_one_letter_code
_entity_poly.pdbx_strand_id
1 'polypeptide(L)'
;MNTPRSSGVRRRLAVLLIACGAASLTWAVFTLCSAGLGGPPEAFEFAQRRSYDEVKRSVHAAFGGFALRALGGFLLLRLGLVLRRDA
;
A
#
# COMPACT_ATOMS: atom_id res chain seq x y z
N MET A 1 -29.32 -28.61 -15.42
CA MET A 1 -29.10 -27.37 -14.63
C MET A 1 -27.68 -26.91 -14.84
N ASN A 2 -27.45 -25.93 -15.71
CA ASN A 2 -26.13 -25.35 -15.93
C ASN A 2 -25.98 -24.14 -15.00
N THR A 3 -25.03 -24.17 -14.08
CA THR A 3 -24.65 -23.03 -13.23
C THR A 3 -23.34 -22.41 -13.70
N PRO A 4 -23.33 -21.45 -14.64
CA PRO A 4 -22.13 -20.76 -15.09
C PRO A 4 -21.77 -19.52 -14.23
N ARG A 5 -22.26 -19.41 -12.99
CA ARG A 5 -22.08 -18.20 -12.16
C ARG A 5 -20.76 -18.14 -11.37
N SER A 6 -20.02 -19.24 -11.22
CA SER A 6 -18.84 -19.29 -10.33
C SER A 6 -17.59 -18.59 -10.92
N SER A 7 -17.42 -18.59 -12.24
CA SER A 7 -16.25 -17.97 -12.91
C SER A 7 -16.23 -16.45 -12.79
N GLY A 8 -17.39 -15.81 -12.99
CA GLY A 8 -17.53 -14.35 -12.87
C GLY A 8 -17.27 -13.82 -11.46
N VAL A 9 -17.69 -14.56 -10.43
CA VAL A 9 -17.45 -14.20 -9.02
C VAL A 9 -15.97 -14.30 -8.67
N ARG A 10 -15.30 -15.39 -9.07
CA ARG A 10 -13.85 -15.56 -8.85
C ARG A 10 -13.01 -14.50 -9.54
N ARG A 11 -13.38 -14.13 -10.78
CA ARG A 11 -12.71 -13.06 -11.53
C ARG A 11 -12.85 -11.70 -10.86
N ARG A 12 -14.04 -11.36 -10.35
CA ARG A 12 -14.26 -10.11 -9.58
C ARG A 12 -13.44 -10.09 -8.30
N LEU A 13 -13.43 -11.19 -7.55
CA LEU A 13 -12.64 -11.32 -6.33
C LEU A 13 -11.14 -11.15 -6.61
N ALA A 14 -10.63 -11.76 -7.69
CA ALA A 14 -9.24 -11.61 -8.10
C ALA A 14 -8.88 -10.14 -8.40
N VAL A 15 -9.74 -9.42 -9.13
CA VAL A 15 -9.54 -8.00 -9.43
C VAL A 15 -9.56 -7.15 -8.16
N LEU A 16 -10.49 -7.42 -7.23
CA LEU A 16 -10.56 -6.72 -5.94
C LEU A 16 -9.28 -6.93 -5.11
N LEU A 17 -8.79 -8.17 -5.01
CA LEU A 17 -7.55 -8.48 -4.28
C LEU A 17 -6.34 -7.74 -4.89
N ILE A 18 -6.24 -7.71 -6.23
CA ILE A 18 -5.18 -6.97 -6.93
C ILE A 18 -5.30 -5.47 -6.65
N ALA A 19 -6.51 -4.89 -6.74
CA ALA A 19 -6.73 -3.48 -6.50
C ALA A 19 -6.41 -3.09 -5.05
N CYS A 20 -6.87 -3.87 -4.07
CA CYS A 20 -6.56 -3.66 -2.65
C CYS A 20 -5.05 -3.79 -2.38
N GLY A 21 -4.39 -4.78 -2.98
CA GLY A 21 -2.94 -4.95 -2.84
C GLY A 21 -2.17 -3.77 -3.42
N ALA A 22 -2.52 -3.32 -4.63
CA ALA A 22 -1.92 -2.14 -5.25
C ALA A 22 -2.16 -0.87 -4.42
N ALA A 23 -3.38 -0.64 -3.95
CA ALA A 23 -3.70 0.51 -3.09
C ALA A 23 -2.90 0.49 -1.78
N SER A 24 -2.77 -0.68 -1.14
CA SER A 24 -1.96 -0.84 0.07
C SER A 24 -0.48 -0.53 -0.17
N LEU A 25 0.09 -0.99 -1.29
CA LEU A 25 1.47 -0.68 -1.66
C LEU A 25 1.68 0.83 -1.88
N THR A 26 0.80 1.46 -2.67
CA THR A 26 0.86 2.89 -2.93
C THR A 26 0.77 3.68 -1.62
N TRP A 27 -0.14 3.29 -0.73
CA TRP A 27 -0.30 3.94 0.58
C TRP A 27 0.94 3.78 1.47
N ALA A 28 1.55 2.59 1.46
CA ALA A 28 2.78 2.33 2.20
C ALA A 28 3.91 3.25 1.71
N VAL A 29 4.13 3.31 0.40
CA VAL A 29 5.14 4.18 -0.23
C VAL A 29 4.85 5.64 0.10
N PHE A 30 3.61 6.09 -0.05
CA PHE A 30 3.23 7.48 0.26
C PHE A 30 3.52 7.83 1.72
N THR A 31 3.18 6.95 2.66
CA THR A 31 3.44 7.15 4.10
C THR A 31 4.94 7.32 4.39
N LEU A 32 5.78 6.44 3.81
CA LEU A 32 7.23 6.49 4.02
C LEU A 32 7.87 7.72 3.37
N CYS A 33 7.43 8.06 2.15
CA CYS A 33 7.87 9.27 1.45
C CYS A 33 7.46 10.53 2.20
N SER A 34 6.22 10.61 2.70
CA SER A 34 5.77 11.72 3.53
C SER A 34 6.61 11.84 4.79
N ALA A 35 6.94 10.74 5.48
CA ALA A 35 7.81 10.77 6.64
C ALA A 35 9.22 11.30 6.33
N GLY A 36 9.77 10.97 5.16
CA GLY A 36 11.07 11.45 4.69
C GLY A 36 11.06 12.91 4.20
N LEU A 37 9.96 13.36 3.59
CA LEU A 37 9.79 14.73 3.10
C LEU A 37 9.38 15.72 4.20
N GLY A 38 9.07 15.24 5.40
CA GLY A 38 8.67 16.07 6.53
C GLY A 38 7.16 16.18 6.78
N GLY A 39 6.34 15.44 6.03
CA GLY A 39 4.89 15.47 6.14
C GLY A 39 4.27 16.72 5.51
N PRO A 40 2.94 16.81 5.48
CA PRO A 40 2.27 18.04 5.07
C PRO A 40 2.62 19.18 6.05
N PRO A 41 2.77 20.42 5.57
CA PRO A 41 3.07 21.55 6.44
C PRO A 41 1.93 21.78 7.44
N GLU A 42 2.26 21.85 8.74
CA GLU A 42 1.27 22.11 9.80
C GLU A 42 0.85 23.59 9.87
N ALA A 43 1.58 24.48 9.18
CA ALA A 43 1.28 25.91 9.08
C ALA A 43 1.77 26.48 7.74
N PHE A 44 1.27 27.66 7.35
CA PHE A 44 1.73 28.46 6.19
C PHE A 44 3.20 28.95 6.30
N GLU A 45 4.01 28.36 7.19
CA GLU A 45 5.42 28.66 7.30
C GLU A 45 6.19 27.90 6.23
N PHE A 46 6.82 28.65 5.34
CA PHE A 46 7.71 28.12 4.31
C PHE A 46 8.86 27.33 4.96
N ALA A 47 8.79 26.01 4.82
CA ALA A 47 9.89 25.06 4.92
C ALA A 47 10.89 25.31 6.07
N GLN A 48 10.49 25.00 7.30
CA GLN A 48 11.48 24.78 8.35
C GLN A 48 12.38 23.61 7.93
N ARG A 49 13.67 23.89 7.73
CA ARG A 49 14.68 22.91 7.32
C ARG A 49 14.88 21.91 8.46
N ARG A 50 14.25 20.73 8.37
CA ARG A 50 14.45 19.65 9.35
C ARG A 50 15.90 19.17 9.33
N SER A 51 16.42 18.90 10.52
CA SER A 51 17.75 18.30 10.66
C SER A 51 17.73 16.85 10.18
N TYR A 52 18.89 16.36 9.74
CA TYR A 52 19.04 14.97 9.28
C TYR A 52 18.57 13.95 10.33
N ASP A 53 18.85 14.21 11.61
CA ASP A 53 18.48 13.31 12.70
C ASP A 53 16.98 13.24 12.96
N GLU A 54 16.24 14.31 12.67
CA GLU A 54 14.77 14.32 12.74
C GLU A 54 14.17 13.49 11.61
N VAL A 55 14.65 13.67 10.38
CA VAL A 55 14.22 12.89 9.21
C VAL A 55 14.56 11.40 9.39
N LYS A 56 15.75 11.09 9.90
CA LYS A 56 16.15 9.71 10.17
C LYS A 56 15.22 9.02 11.18
N ARG A 57 14.84 9.73 12.25
CA ARG A 57 13.92 9.22 13.28
C ARG A 57 12.50 9.04 12.74
N SER A 58 11.97 9.99 11.97
CA SER A 58 10.62 9.89 11.39
C SER A 58 10.51 8.72 10.41
N VAL A 59 11.52 8.53 9.56
CA VAL A 59 11.57 7.42 8.61
C VAL A 59 11.68 6.07 9.33
N HIS A 60 12.52 5.95 10.36
CA HIS A 60 12.60 4.72 11.17
C HIS A 60 11.29 4.38 11.86
N ALA A 61 10.61 5.38 12.43
CA ALA A 61 9.30 5.18 13.07
C ALA A 61 8.23 4.73 12.06
N ALA A 62 8.26 5.30 10.84
CA ALA A 62 7.33 4.92 9.77
C ALA A 62 7.66 3.58 9.10
N PHE A 63 8.91 3.11 9.19
CA PHE A 63 9.38 1.91 8.48
C PHE A 63 8.63 0.64 8.90
N GLY A 64 8.34 0.46 10.18
CA GLY A 64 7.60 -0.73 10.64
C GLY A 64 6.21 -0.84 10.02
N GLY A 65 5.47 0.28 9.99
CA GLY A 65 4.16 0.35 9.33
C GLY A 65 4.24 0.18 7.82
N PHE A 66 5.28 0.76 7.19
CA PHE A 66 5.59 0.55 5.78
C PHE A 66 5.82 -0.93 5.46
N ALA A 67 6.71 -1.60 6.20
CA ALA A 67 7.09 -2.99 5.95
C ALA A 67 5.89 -3.94 6.07
N LEU A 68 5.08 -3.77 7.13
CA LEU A 68 3.88 -4.59 7.33
C LEU A 68 2.85 -4.37 6.22
N ARG A 69 2.58 -3.12 5.83
CA ARG A 69 1.65 -2.82 4.72
C ARG A 69 2.17 -3.26 3.36
N ALA A 70 3.48 -3.15 3.13
CA ALA A 70 4.11 -3.58 1.89
C ALA A 70 4.00 -5.10 1.73
N LEU A 71 4.32 -5.85 2.79
CA LEU A 71 4.16 -7.31 2.82
C LEU A 71 2.70 -7.74 2.62
N GLY A 72 1.77 -7.12 3.34
CA GLY A 72 0.33 -7.39 3.19
C GLY A 72 -0.18 -7.08 1.78
N GLY A 73 0.19 -5.93 1.22
CA GLY A 73 -0.15 -5.54 -0.15
C GLY A 73 0.40 -6.50 -1.20
N PHE A 74 1.64 -6.96 -1.02
CA PHE A 74 2.25 -7.95 -1.90
C PHE A 74 1.54 -9.31 -1.84
N LEU A 75 1.17 -9.77 -0.64
CA LEU A 75 0.40 -11.01 -0.46
C LEU A 75 -0.97 -10.92 -1.15
N LEU A 76 -1.68 -9.80 -1.01
CA LEU A 76 -2.97 -9.58 -1.69
C LEU A 76 -2.83 -9.60 -3.21
N LEU A 77 -1.79 -8.95 -3.76
CA LEU A 77 -1.48 -8.98 -5.19
C LEU A 77 -1.21 -10.41 -5.66
N ARG A 78 -0.37 -11.16 -4.93
CA ARG A 78 -0.03 -12.54 -5.28
C ARG A 78 -1.27 -13.44 -5.23
N LEU A 79 -2.09 -13.34 -4.19
CA LEU A 79 -3.32 -14.11 -4.05
C LEU A 79 -4.31 -13.79 -5.16
N GLY A 80 -4.50 -12.51 -5.49
CA GLY A 80 -5.35 -12.07 -6.58
C GLY A 80 -4.86 -12.55 -7.95
N LEU A 81 -3.54 -12.54 -8.19
CA LEU A 81 -2.94 -13.06 -9.43
C LEU A 81 -3.10 -14.58 -9.57
N VAL A 82 -2.90 -15.33 -8.49
CA VAL A 82 -3.12 -16.79 -8.47
C VAL A 82 -4.59 -17.08 -8.78
N LEU A 83 -5.51 -16.44 -8.05
CA LEU A 83 -6.94 -16.63 -8.27
C LEU A 83 -7.39 -16.26 -9.69
N ARG A 84 -6.75 -15.27 -10.33
CA ARG A 84 -7.02 -14.88 -11.72
C ARG A 84 -6.52 -15.90 -12.73
N ARG A 85 -5.42 -16.62 -12.44
CA ARG A 85 -4.88 -17.68 -13.31
C ARG A 85 -5.76 -18.92 -13.28
N ASP A 86 -6.35 -19.20 -12.12
CA ASP A 86 -7.15 -20.39 -11.88
C ASP A 86 -8.65 -20.22 -12.26
N ALA A 87 -9.07 -19.05 -12.73
CA ALA A 87 -10.48 -18.67 -12.98
C ALA A 87 -10.78 -18.40 -14.46
#